data_AF-A0A812PHL5-F1
#
_entry.id   AF-A0A812PHL5-F1
#
_cell.length_a   1.000
_cell.length_b   1.000
_cell.length_c   1.000
_cell.angle_alpha   90.00
_cell.angle_beta   90.00
_cell.angle_gamma   90.00
#
_symmetry.space_group_name_H-M   'P 1'
#
loop_
_entity.id
_entity.type
_entity.pdbx_description
1 polymer ?
#
loop_
_entity_poly.entity_id
_entity_poly.type
_entity_poly.pdbx_seq_one_letter_code
_entity_poly.pdbx_strand_id
1 'polypeptide(L)'
;MAKKVKWPKPYTAKIAMCDPETQTTSKKSLAIMLPHELQWAVLKWNQGLDARGRLLNWQSVRADVRQRVASSVETLRLNPEALMIWGLWIDGAPVKYDRSESLEMFSLNLPHLNQTAASTMRFPVTRINKIFASKDGQTAHDIMAVTQWSFHCMAEGCFPQVDHTGVGLSTFEVDWLHACDLGVGADLFGNLLFLVCKHNSGSTEEQRVASVWRDIKQWYVQNQVANQFQSIAKLMIRKKASSSPKLRGKAAEIRSLIPWAVDITERLFGDADPSSEEGTCRLAAQHLNTGYGQLSTATFNPEILSYACRKFLLLYTALEVHGQESCRWRFKPKFHLWQHLCESTESAPSLYWTYDDEDWGGTVGKMSVRRGGKNQAFTLSANVLTKFRAQNKIPEF
;
A
#
# COMPACT_ATOMS: atom_id res chain seq x y z
N MET A 1 16.50 0.98 23.85
CA MET A 1 15.70 -0.20 23.46
C MET A 1 14.36 -0.15 24.19
N ALA A 2 13.28 0.32 23.56
CA ALA A 2 11.96 0.33 24.18
C ALA A 2 11.42 -1.11 24.24
N LYS A 3 11.11 -1.61 25.45
CA LYS A 3 10.43 -2.89 25.69
C LYS A 3 9.24 -3.01 24.72
N LYS A 4 9.13 -4.13 24.00
CA LYS A 4 8.05 -4.43 23.03
C LYS A 4 6.71 -4.04 23.66
N VAL A 5 6.12 -2.93 23.20
CA VAL A 5 4.81 -2.51 23.69
C VAL A 5 3.78 -3.49 23.15
N LYS A 6 2.99 -4.07 24.06
CA LYS A 6 2.07 -5.17 23.77
C LYS A 6 0.70 -4.69 23.24
N TRP A 7 0.36 -3.42 23.46
CA TRP A 7 -0.87 -2.79 22.96
C TRP A 7 -0.77 -2.40 21.48
N PRO A 8 -1.89 -2.39 20.75
CA PRO A 8 -1.91 -2.01 19.34
C PRO A 8 -1.56 -0.52 19.16
N LYS A 9 -1.20 -0.16 17.92
CA LYS A 9 -0.91 1.24 17.58
C LYS A 9 -2.24 1.99 17.42
N PRO A 10 -2.38 3.22 17.95
CA PRO A 10 -3.59 4.01 17.74
C PRO A 10 -3.82 4.28 16.25
N TYR A 11 -5.05 4.09 15.82
CA TYR A 11 -5.53 4.44 14.48
C TYR A 11 -5.75 5.95 14.38
N THR A 12 -5.44 6.54 13.23
CA THR A 12 -5.66 7.98 13.00
C THR A 12 -6.88 8.18 12.12
N ALA A 13 -7.95 8.74 12.68
CA ALA A 13 -9.18 9.04 11.96
C ALA A 13 -9.33 10.54 11.69
N LYS A 14 -10.08 10.91 10.65
CA LYS A 14 -10.43 12.30 10.35
C LYS A 14 -11.82 12.58 10.92
N ILE A 15 -11.86 13.38 11.98
CA ILE A 15 -13.05 13.66 12.79
C ILE A 15 -13.39 15.15 12.65
N ALA A 16 -14.66 15.47 12.47
CA ALA A 16 -15.15 16.85 12.53
C ALA A 16 -14.84 17.45 13.91
N MET A 17 -14.17 18.60 13.93
CA MET A 17 -13.85 19.33 15.15
C MET A 17 -14.10 20.82 14.94
N CYS A 18 -14.60 21.47 15.99
CA CYS A 18 -14.75 22.91 16.05
C CYS A 18 -13.39 23.56 16.33
N ASP A 19 -13.10 24.64 15.64
CA ASP A 19 -12.00 25.53 15.97
C ASP A 19 -12.48 26.60 16.96
N PRO A 20 -11.92 26.67 18.19
CA PRO A 20 -12.45 27.56 19.23
C PRO A 20 -12.36 29.05 18.86
N GLU A 21 -11.35 29.44 18.07
CA GLU A 21 -11.13 30.84 17.71
C GLU A 21 -12.06 31.27 16.58
N THR A 22 -12.16 30.45 15.54
CA THR A 22 -12.95 30.80 14.34
C THR A 22 -14.40 30.30 14.40
N GLN A 23 -14.73 29.44 15.36
CA GLN A 23 -16.01 28.71 15.47
C GLN A 23 -16.38 27.91 14.20
N THR A 24 -15.40 27.59 13.35
CA THR A 24 -15.60 26.81 12.14
C THR A 24 -15.35 25.33 12.40
N THR A 25 -16.13 24.46 11.74
CA THR A 25 -15.95 23.00 11.83
C THR A 25 -15.10 22.50 10.67
N SER A 26 -14.06 21.72 10.96
CA SER A 26 -13.19 21.11 9.96
C SER A 26 -12.75 19.70 10.37
N LYS A 27 -12.41 18.85 9.40
CA LYS A 27 -11.92 17.50 9.68
C LYS A 27 -10.47 17.55 10.17
N LYS A 28 -10.26 17.23 11.45
CA LYS A 28 -8.93 17.16 12.09
C LYS A 28 -8.60 15.71 12.46
N SER A 29 -7.31 15.40 12.57
CA SER A 29 -6.86 14.04 12.89
C SER A 29 -7.01 13.74 14.39
N LEU A 30 -7.69 12.64 14.73
CA LEU A 30 -7.84 12.13 16.09
C LEU A 30 -7.28 10.72 16.19
N ALA A 31 -6.60 10.42 17.30
CA ALA A 31 -6.13 9.07 17.58
C ALA A 31 -7.25 8.25 18.26
N ILE A 32 -7.49 7.05 17.76
CA ILE A 32 -8.55 6.14 18.22
C ILE A 32 -7.94 4.75 18.42
N MET A 33 -8.18 4.13 19.57
CA MET A 33 -7.91 2.71 19.77
C MET A 33 -9.05 1.91 19.20
N LEU A 34 -8.76 1.02 18.25
CA LEU A 34 -9.78 0.26 17.57
C LEU A 34 -10.24 -0.93 18.42
N PRO A 35 -11.54 -1.07 18.71
CA PRO A 35 -12.09 -2.24 19.41
C PRO A 35 -11.55 -3.60 18.94
N HIS A 36 -11.53 -3.90 17.63
CA HIS A 36 -11.03 -5.20 17.14
C HIS A 36 -9.55 -5.44 17.46
N GLU A 37 -8.71 -4.41 17.36
CA GLU A 37 -7.29 -4.51 17.71
C GLU A 37 -7.09 -4.67 19.23
N LEU A 38 -7.91 -3.99 20.04
CA LEU A 38 -7.92 -4.13 21.49
C LEU A 38 -8.28 -5.56 21.89
N GLN A 39 -9.36 -6.12 21.32
CA GLN A 39 -9.77 -7.50 21.57
C GLN A 39 -8.68 -8.48 21.14
N TRP A 40 -8.12 -8.32 19.94
CA TRP A 40 -7.04 -9.16 19.45
C TRP A 40 -5.83 -9.12 20.39
N ALA A 41 -5.44 -7.94 20.88
CA ALA A 41 -4.33 -7.81 21.82
C ALA A 41 -4.62 -8.52 23.15
N VAL A 42 -5.84 -8.40 23.67
CA VAL A 42 -6.29 -9.08 24.90
C VAL A 42 -6.28 -10.60 24.70
N LEU A 43 -6.87 -11.11 23.62
CA LEU A 43 -6.91 -12.54 23.31
C LEU A 43 -5.51 -13.11 23.09
N LYS A 44 -4.67 -12.39 22.32
CA LYS A 44 -3.29 -12.78 22.04
C LYS A 44 -2.43 -12.85 23.29
N TRP A 45 -2.60 -11.88 24.19
CA TRP A 45 -1.82 -11.82 25.42
C TRP A 45 -2.16 -12.97 26.39
N ASN A 46 -3.40 -13.46 26.34
CA ASN A 46 -3.90 -14.56 27.16
C ASN A 46 -3.98 -15.89 26.38
N GLN A 47 -3.17 -16.05 25.31
CA GLN A 47 -3.03 -17.31 24.59
C GLN A 47 -2.49 -18.38 25.54
N GLY A 48 -3.37 -19.31 25.95
CA GLY A 48 -3.08 -20.38 26.92
C GLY A 48 -4.01 -20.44 28.14
N LEU A 49 -4.87 -19.44 28.37
CA LEU A 49 -5.71 -19.33 29.58
C LEU A 49 -7.23 -19.45 29.33
N ASP A 50 -7.66 -20.13 28.26
CA ASP A 50 -9.07 -20.16 27.80
C ASP A 50 -9.73 -18.77 27.78
N ALA A 51 -8.99 -17.78 27.27
CA ALA A 51 -9.46 -16.39 27.21
C ALA A 51 -10.78 -16.26 26.42
N ARG A 52 -10.96 -17.11 25.41
CA ARG A 52 -12.20 -17.15 24.62
C ARG A 52 -13.37 -17.68 25.44
N GLY A 53 -13.23 -18.82 26.12
CA GLY A 53 -14.29 -19.36 26.97
C GLY A 53 -14.68 -18.39 28.08
N ARG A 54 -13.71 -17.69 28.69
CA ARG A 54 -13.97 -16.66 29.71
C ARG A 54 -14.72 -15.44 29.17
N LEU A 55 -14.35 -14.94 27.99
CA LEU A 55 -15.02 -13.77 27.36
C LEU A 55 -16.39 -14.08 26.77
N LEU A 56 -16.73 -15.38 26.62
CA LEU A 56 -18.05 -15.87 26.22
C LEU A 56 -18.84 -16.44 27.40
N ASN A 57 -18.26 -16.49 28.61
CA ASN A 57 -18.94 -17.02 29.78
C ASN A 57 -19.87 -15.97 30.40
N TRP A 58 -21.14 -16.03 30.02
CA TRP A 58 -22.17 -15.13 30.53
C TRP A 58 -22.38 -15.21 32.04
N GLN A 59 -22.08 -16.34 32.69
CA GLN A 59 -22.24 -16.47 34.14
C GLN A 59 -21.29 -15.55 34.92
N SER A 60 -20.16 -15.17 34.30
CA SER A 60 -19.21 -14.21 34.87
C SER A 60 -19.73 -12.76 34.85
N VAL A 61 -20.75 -12.48 34.04
CA VAL A 61 -21.35 -11.15 33.90
C VAL A 61 -22.37 -10.92 35.02
N ARG A 62 -22.34 -9.71 35.61
CA ARG A 62 -23.31 -9.33 36.64
C ARG A 62 -24.75 -9.51 36.17
N ALA A 63 -25.61 -9.92 37.10
CA ALA A 63 -27.01 -10.25 36.81
C ALA A 63 -27.79 -9.09 36.18
N ASP A 64 -27.54 -7.86 36.63
CA ASP A 64 -28.20 -6.66 36.11
C ASP A 64 -27.82 -6.36 34.65
N VAL A 65 -26.55 -6.57 34.28
CA VAL A 65 -26.11 -6.43 32.88
C VAL A 65 -26.70 -7.54 32.02
N ARG A 66 -26.72 -8.79 32.50
CA ARG A 66 -27.36 -9.91 31.80
C ARG A 66 -28.83 -9.64 31.50
N GLN A 67 -29.57 -9.13 32.49
CA GLN A 67 -31.00 -8.82 32.33
C GLN A 67 -31.23 -7.75 31.25
N ARG A 68 -30.38 -6.71 31.18
CA ARG A 68 -30.49 -5.66 30.15
C ARG A 68 -30.24 -6.21 28.75
N VAL A 69 -29.22 -7.05 28.60
CA VAL A 69 -28.83 -7.61 27.28
C VAL A 69 -29.78 -8.72 26.83
N ALA A 70 -30.44 -9.45 27.75
CA ALA A 70 -31.38 -10.52 27.43
C ALA A 70 -32.49 -10.07 26.45
N SER A 71 -33.04 -8.87 26.66
CA SER A 71 -34.06 -8.31 25.76
C SER A 71 -33.55 -8.10 24.33
N SER A 72 -32.31 -7.65 24.17
CA SER A 72 -31.66 -7.50 22.85
C SER A 72 -31.34 -8.83 22.20
N VAL A 73 -30.93 -9.84 22.97
CA VAL A 73 -30.66 -11.19 22.47
C VAL A 73 -31.92 -11.82 21.89
N GLU A 74 -33.04 -11.70 22.60
CA GLU A 74 -34.34 -12.21 22.15
C GLU A 74 -34.83 -11.47 20.90
N THR A 75 -34.80 -10.13 20.93
CA THR A 75 -35.27 -9.28 19.83
C THR A 75 -34.47 -9.51 18.55
N LEU A 76 -33.15 -9.63 18.67
CA LEU A 76 -32.23 -9.80 17.53
C LEU A 76 -31.96 -11.28 17.20
N ARG A 77 -32.59 -12.23 17.92
CA ARG A 77 -32.43 -13.68 17.74
C ARG A 77 -30.97 -14.13 17.75
N LEU A 78 -30.18 -13.59 18.67
CA LEU A 78 -28.75 -13.87 18.78
C LEU A 78 -28.50 -15.12 19.63
N ASN A 79 -27.40 -15.85 19.35
CA ASN A 79 -26.96 -16.96 20.19
C ASN A 79 -26.18 -16.42 21.42
N PRO A 80 -26.69 -16.54 22.66
CA PRO A 80 -25.99 -16.05 23.86
C PRO A 80 -24.58 -16.61 24.01
N GLU A 81 -24.37 -17.88 23.70
CA GLU A 81 -23.08 -18.57 23.89
C GLU A 81 -21.99 -18.08 22.91
N ALA A 82 -22.38 -17.36 21.86
CA ALA A 82 -21.48 -16.76 20.88
C ALA A 82 -21.29 -15.26 21.09
N LEU A 83 -21.90 -14.66 22.12
CA LEU A 83 -21.88 -13.22 22.34
C LEU A 83 -20.83 -12.80 23.37
N MET A 84 -20.00 -11.85 22.95
CA MET A 84 -19.13 -11.08 23.84
C MET A 84 -19.73 -9.69 24.05
N ILE A 85 -19.80 -9.28 25.32
CA ILE A 85 -20.40 -8.01 25.74
C ILE A 85 -19.30 -6.99 25.98
N TRP A 86 -19.48 -5.80 25.40
CA TRP A 86 -18.70 -4.61 25.67
C TRP A 86 -19.59 -3.53 26.28
N GLY A 87 -19.14 -2.91 27.36
CA GLY A 87 -19.77 -1.69 27.87
C GLY A 87 -19.08 -0.46 27.28
N LEU A 88 -19.86 0.47 26.74
CA LEU A 88 -19.40 1.76 26.24
C LEU A 88 -19.71 2.86 27.26
N TRP A 89 -18.72 3.71 27.52
CA TRP A 89 -18.80 4.81 28.45
C TRP A 89 -18.35 6.09 27.75
N ILE A 90 -19.14 7.14 27.92
CA ILE A 90 -18.85 8.48 27.40
C ILE A 90 -18.95 9.42 28.60
N ASP A 91 -17.80 9.72 29.21
CA ASP A 91 -17.74 10.46 30.45
C ASP A 91 -17.15 11.86 30.22
N GLY A 92 -17.77 12.88 30.80
CA GLY A 92 -17.20 14.21 30.94
C GLY A 92 -16.28 14.26 32.17
N ALA A 93 -15.04 14.72 32.00
CA ALA A 93 -14.08 14.85 33.10
C ALA A 93 -13.40 16.23 33.08
N PRO A 94 -13.30 16.95 34.21
CA PRO A 94 -12.61 18.24 34.26
C PRO A 94 -11.10 18.07 34.03
N VAL A 95 -10.48 19.04 33.35
CA VAL A 95 -9.01 19.06 33.19
C VAL A 95 -8.39 19.44 34.54
N LYS A 96 -7.49 18.60 35.07
CA LYS A 96 -7.00 18.74 36.46
C LYS A 96 -6.28 20.07 36.74
N TYR A 97 -5.59 20.64 35.75
CA TYR A 97 -4.85 21.89 35.87
C TYR A 97 -5.64 23.12 35.42
N ASP A 98 -6.80 22.92 34.79
CA ASP A 98 -7.70 23.99 34.37
C ASP A 98 -9.16 23.49 34.46
N ARG A 99 -9.84 23.83 35.56
CA ARG A 99 -11.22 23.39 35.77
C ARG A 99 -12.24 24.09 34.87
N SER A 100 -11.83 25.12 34.12
CA SER A 100 -12.69 25.74 33.11
C SER A 100 -12.80 24.87 31.85
N GLU A 101 -11.88 23.92 31.66
CA GLU A 101 -11.90 22.98 30.56
C GLU A 101 -12.45 21.60 30.98
N SER A 102 -13.10 20.94 30.03
CA SER A 102 -13.64 19.59 30.21
C SER A 102 -13.18 18.69 29.06
N LEU A 103 -12.86 17.45 29.38
CA LEU A 103 -12.58 16.39 28.42
C LEU A 103 -13.82 15.50 28.28
N GLU A 104 -14.06 15.03 27.07
CA GLU A 104 -14.94 13.90 26.80
C GLU A 104 -14.08 12.65 26.57
N MET A 105 -14.33 11.61 27.34
CA MET A 105 -13.62 10.34 27.29
C MET A 105 -14.55 9.25 26.77
N PHE A 106 -14.17 8.64 25.65
CA PHE A 106 -14.81 7.45 25.12
C PHE A 106 -14.01 6.25 25.60
N SER A 107 -14.64 5.35 26.34
CA SER A 107 -13.96 4.17 26.86
C SER A 107 -14.83 2.93 26.83
N LEU A 108 -14.18 1.78 26.79
CA LEU A 108 -14.80 0.48 26.77
C LEU A 108 -14.46 -0.30 28.03
N ASN A 109 -15.32 -1.22 28.42
CA ASN A 109 -14.96 -2.27 29.38
C ASN A 109 -15.51 -3.62 28.95
N LEU A 110 -14.95 -4.67 29.56
CA LEU A 110 -15.38 -6.05 29.40
C LEU A 110 -16.10 -6.48 30.68
N PRO A 111 -17.44 -6.52 30.72
CA PRO A 111 -18.19 -7.00 31.89
C PRO A 111 -17.86 -8.44 32.28
N HIS A 112 -17.32 -9.24 31.36
CA HIS A 112 -16.84 -10.60 31.62
C HIS A 112 -15.68 -10.66 32.64
N LEU A 113 -15.03 -9.52 32.91
CA LEU A 113 -13.91 -9.44 33.85
C LEU A 113 -14.34 -9.10 35.28
N ASN A 114 -15.65 -9.09 35.60
CA ASN A 114 -16.19 -8.64 36.88
C ASN A 114 -15.65 -9.39 38.13
N GLN A 115 -15.02 -10.56 37.97
CA GLN A 115 -14.46 -11.37 39.06
C GLN A 115 -12.92 -11.38 39.06
N THR A 116 -12.27 -10.53 38.27
CA THR A 116 -10.82 -10.44 38.19
C THR A 116 -10.32 -9.10 38.73
N ALA A 117 -9.00 -9.00 38.95
CA ALA A 117 -8.34 -7.74 39.27
C ALA A 117 -8.53 -6.65 38.19
N ALA A 118 -9.01 -7.03 36.99
CA ALA A 118 -9.28 -6.14 35.87
C ALA A 118 -10.76 -5.71 35.75
N SER A 119 -11.62 -6.07 36.72
CA SER A 119 -13.06 -5.77 36.73
C SER A 119 -13.41 -4.29 36.56
N THR A 120 -12.53 -3.38 36.99
CA THR A 120 -12.70 -1.93 36.89
C THR A 120 -11.98 -1.31 35.69
N MET A 121 -11.31 -2.10 34.86
CA MET A 121 -10.52 -1.56 33.76
C MET A 121 -11.40 -0.93 32.68
N ARG A 122 -11.01 0.28 32.28
CA ARG A 122 -11.50 0.98 31.09
C ARG A 122 -10.41 0.99 30.02
N PHE A 123 -10.71 0.44 28.86
CA PHE A 123 -9.90 0.57 27.65
C PHE A 123 -10.25 1.91 26.99
N PRO A 124 -9.32 2.87 26.90
CA PRO A 124 -9.62 4.14 26.26
C PRO A 124 -9.79 3.92 24.75
N VAL A 125 -10.90 4.40 24.18
CA VAL A 125 -11.12 4.47 22.73
C VAL A 125 -10.49 5.76 22.22
N THR A 126 -10.94 6.90 22.75
CA THR A 126 -10.34 8.20 22.46
C THR A 126 -10.68 9.22 23.55
N ARG A 127 -10.05 10.39 23.47
CA ARG A 127 -10.33 11.54 24.33
C ARG A 127 -10.24 12.82 23.51
N ILE A 128 -11.15 13.76 23.77
CA ILE A 128 -11.13 15.08 23.13
C ILE A 128 -11.45 16.14 24.17
N ASN A 129 -10.85 17.33 24.03
CA ASN A 129 -11.29 18.48 24.81
C ASN A 129 -12.61 18.99 24.24
N LYS A 130 -13.60 19.22 25.11
CA LYS A 130 -14.96 19.62 24.73
C LYS A 130 -14.98 20.91 23.93
N ILE A 131 -13.99 21.79 24.10
CA ILE A 131 -13.88 23.02 23.29
C ILE A 131 -13.70 22.73 21.78
N PHE A 132 -13.16 21.57 21.43
CA PHE A 132 -12.98 21.13 20.04
C PHE A 132 -14.13 20.26 19.53
N ALA A 133 -15.05 19.84 20.41
CA ALA A 133 -16.23 19.10 20.00
C ALA A 133 -17.19 20.05 19.25
N SER A 134 -17.72 19.60 18.12
CA SER A 134 -18.71 20.34 17.38
C SER A 134 -20.02 20.41 18.17
N LYS A 135 -20.65 21.58 18.18
CA LYS A 135 -21.87 21.83 18.98
C LYS A 135 -23.08 21.06 18.46
N ASP A 136 -23.05 20.65 17.18
CA ASP A 136 -24.07 19.83 16.51
C ASP A 136 -23.93 18.32 16.80
N GLY A 137 -22.91 17.90 17.54
CA GLY A 137 -22.66 16.49 17.87
C GLY A 137 -21.95 15.70 16.78
N GLN A 138 -21.57 16.30 15.65
CA GLN A 138 -20.87 15.62 14.56
C GLN A 138 -19.54 14.97 15.00
N THR A 139 -18.80 15.60 15.92
CA THR A 139 -17.58 14.99 16.49
C THR A 139 -17.86 13.63 17.13
N ALA A 140 -18.91 13.54 17.95
CA ALA A 140 -19.28 12.30 18.62
C ALA A 140 -19.78 11.26 17.60
N HIS A 141 -20.55 11.70 16.60
CA HIS A 141 -21.01 10.85 15.51
C HIS A 141 -19.83 10.22 14.74
N ASP A 142 -18.85 11.02 14.34
CA ASP A 142 -17.66 10.54 13.61
C ASP A 142 -16.82 9.55 14.45
N ILE A 143 -16.65 9.83 15.75
CA ILE A 143 -15.97 8.90 16.68
C ILE A 143 -16.74 7.57 16.77
N MET A 144 -18.07 7.64 16.85
CA MET A 144 -18.92 6.47 16.93
C MET A 144 -18.96 5.69 15.62
N ALA A 145 -18.88 6.35 14.46
CA ALA A 145 -18.79 5.70 13.16
C ALA A 145 -17.52 4.86 13.02
N VAL A 146 -16.35 5.41 13.40
CA VAL A 146 -15.08 4.64 13.46
C VAL A 146 -15.20 3.48 14.45
N THR A 147 -15.81 3.72 15.61
CA THR A 147 -15.99 2.69 16.65
C THR A 147 -16.89 1.55 16.14
N GLN A 148 -17.99 1.88 15.46
CA GLN A 148 -18.92 0.92 14.87
C GLN A 148 -18.28 0.11 13.75
N TRP A 149 -17.53 0.74 12.85
CA TRP A 149 -16.76 0.06 11.81
C TRP A 149 -15.78 -0.96 12.41
N SER A 150 -15.09 -0.57 13.47
CA SER A 150 -14.18 -1.47 14.19
C SER A 150 -14.91 -2.66 14.83
N PHE A 151 -16.13 -2.45 15.37
CA PHE A 151 -16.96 -3.54 15.86
C PHE A 151 -17.49 -4.46 14.75
N HIS A 152 -17.73 -3.95 13.54
CA HIS A 152 -18.08 -4.81 12.40
C HIS A 152 -16.93 -5.75 12.04
N CYS A 153 -15.70 -5.22 11.94
CA CYS A 153 -14.50 -6.04 11.71
C CYS A 153 -14.37 -7.13 12.79
N MET A 154 -14.62 -6.76 14.06
CA MET A 154 -14.62 -7.69 15.18
C MET A 154 -15.66 -8.80 15.04
N ALA A 155 -16.89 -8.46 14.67
CA ALA A 155 -18.00 -9.40 14.53
C ALA A 155 -17.76 -10.39 13.37
N GLU A 156 -17.14 -9.93 12.29
CA GLU A 156 -16.73 -10.75 11.16
C GLU A 156 -15.48 -11.60 11.45
N GLY A 157 -14.77 -11.31 12.55
CA GLY A 157 -13.53 -11.99 12.91
C GLY A 157 -12.36 -11.66 11.98
N CYS A 158 -12.43 -10.54 11.27
CA CYS A 158 -11.43 -10.12 10.29
C CYS A 158 -10.73 -8.83 10.73
N PHE A 159 -9.53 -8.60 10.21
CA PHE A 159 -8.94 -7.26 10.23
C PHE A 159 -9.43 -6.50 8.99
N PRO A 160 -9.68 -5.19 9.10
CA PRO A 160 -10.19 -4.41 7.97
C PRO A 160 -9.23 -4.40 6.77
N GLN A 161 -9.77 -4.61 5.57
CA GLN A 161 -9.03 -4.48 4.30
C GLN A 161 -9.04 -3.05 3.74
N VAL A 162 -10.05 -2.27 4.13
CA VAL A 162 -10.24 -0.85 3.82
C VAL A 162 -10.25 -0.07 5.13
N ASP A 163 -9.89 1.21 5.12
CA ASP A 163 -10.03 2.06 6.29
C ASP A 163 -11.50 2.41 6.60
N HIS A 164 -11.77 3.11 7.71
CA HIS A 164 -13.15 3.49 8.10
C HIS A 164 -13.88 4.37 7.07
N THR A 165 -13.21 4.85 6.02
CA THR A 165 -13.78 5.64 4.92
C THR A 165 -13.99 4.82 3.66
N GLY A 166 -13.67 3.51 3.67
CA GLY A 166 -13.81 2.62 2.52
C GLY A 166 -12.63 2.65 1.55
N VAL A 167 -11.53 3.35 1.88
CA VAL A 167 -10.31 3.37 1.06
C VAL A 167 -9.44 2.19 1.48
N GLY A 168 -9.22 1.24 0.57
CA GLY A 168 -8.34 0.08 0.80
C GLY A 168 -7.45 -0.19 -0.39
N LEU A 169 -6.67 -1.27 -0.30
CA LEU A 169 -5.78 -1.66 -1.41
C LEU A 169 -6.53 -1.90 -2.72
N SER A 170 -7.78 -2.37 -2.65
CA SER A 170 -8.67 -2.53 -3.81
C SER A 170 -9.09 -1.21 -4.47
N THR A 171 -8.83 -0.07 -3.83
CA THR A 171 -9.07 1.27 -4.41
C THR A 171 -7.86 1.75 -5.23
N PHE A 172 -6.71 1.07 -5.15
CA PHE A 172 -5.50 1.45 -5.86
C PHE A 172 -5.25 0.49 -7.02
N GLU A 173 -5.25 1.04 -8.22
CA GLU A 173 -4.80 0.30 -9.40
C GLU A 173 -3.29 0.36 -9.54
N VAL A 174 -2.71 -0.72 -10.06
CA VAL A 174 -1.29 -0.73 -10.40
C VAL A 174 -1.07 0.16 -11.61
N ASP A 175 -0.23 1.17 -11.48
CA ASP A 175 0.09 2.07 -12.58
C ASP A 175 1.02 1.40 -13.62
N TRP A 176 0.62 1.49 -14.90
CA TRP A 176 1.38 0.98 -16.05
C TRP A 176 2.76 1.65 -16.17
N LEU A 177 2.84 2.95 -15.91
CA LEU A 177 4.07 3.73 -16.05
C LEU A 177 5.17 3.15 -15.16
N HIS A 178 4.88 2.92 -13.88
CA HIS A 178 5.86 2.43 -12.92
C HIS A 178 6.04 0.91 -12.95
N ALA A 179 5.03 0.13 -13.34
CA ALA A 179 5.11 -1.32 -13.40
C ALA A 179 5.75 -1.80 -14.71
N CYS A 180 5.29 -1.26 -15.84
CA CYS A 180 5.75 -1.65 -17.16
C CYS A 180 6.87 -0.73 -17.66
N ASP A 181 6.61 0.56 -17.94
CA ASP A 181 7.58 1.42 -18.64
C ASP A 181 8.91 1.54 -17.88
N LEU A 182 8.85 1.99 -16.62
CA LEU A 182 10.02 2.11 -15.75
C LEU A 182 10.41 0.80 -15.05
N GLY A 183 9.60 -0.24 -15.19
CA GLY A 183 9.82 -1.56 -14.58
C GLY A 183 10.27 -2.56 -15.62
N VAL A 184 9.31 -3.31 -16.17
CA VAL A 184 9.51 -4.39 -17.15
C VAL A 184 10.20 -3.91 -18.44
N GLY A 185 9.69 -2.86 -19.09
CA GLY A 185 10.24 -2.31 -20.34
C GLY A 185 11.68 -1.83 -20.17
N ALA A 186 11.94 -1.01 -19.15
CA ALA A 186 13.29 -0.57 -18.79
C ALA A 186 14.27 -1.74 -18.58
N ASP A 187 13.81 -2.82 -17.95
CA ASP A 187 14.62 -4.01 -17.68
C ASP A 187 14.89 -4.85 -18.93
N LEU A 188 13.88 -5.06 -19.79
CA LEU A 188 14.09 -5.66 -21.11
C LEU A 188 15.10 -4.83 -21.91
N PHE A 189 14.91 -3.52 -22.02
CA PHE A 189 15.79 -2.65 -22.81
C PHE A 189 17.22 -2.63 -22.33
N GLY A 190 17.45 -2.59 -21.02
CA GLY A 190 18.80 -2.63 -20.48
C GLY A 190 19.55 -3.87 -20.95
N ASN A 191 18.90 -5.03 -20.91
CA ASN A 191 19.52 -6.29 -21.30
C ASN A 191 19.57 -6.46 -22.83
N LEU A 192 18.54 -6.04 -23.56
CA LEU A 192 18.51 -6.05 -25.03
C LEU A 192 19.63 -5.18 -25.60
N LEU A 193 19.79 -3.95 -25.14
CA LEU A 193 20.88 -3.07 -25.60
C LEU A 193 22.25 -3.69 -25.31
N PHE A 194 22.39 -4.41 -24.20
CA PHE A 194 23.61 -5.16 -23.90
C PHE A 194 23.88 -6.28 -24.92
N LEU A 195 22.84 -7.01 -25.38
CA LEU A 195 22.96 -8.01 -26.43
C LEU A 195 23.26 -7.40 -27.79
N VAL A 196 22.48 -6.41 -28.22
CA VAL A 196 22.63 -5.73 -29.51
C VAL A 196 24.01 -5.08 -29.63
N CYS A 197 24.56 -4.56 -28.53
CA CYS A 197 25.92 -4.03 -28.51
C CYS A 197 26.98 -5.09 -28.85
N LYS A 198 26.75 -6.39 -28.69
CA LYS A 198 27.71 -7.44 -29.10
C LYS A 198 27.78 -7.62 -30.62
N HIS A 199 26.70 -7.31 -31.32
CA HIS A 199 26.57 -7.42 -32.78
C HIS A 199 27.02 -6.17 -33.53
N ASN A 200 27.25 -5.07 -32.81
CA ASN A 200 27.60 -3.79 -33.41
C ASN A 200 29.13 -3.61 -33.52
N SER A 201 29.55 -2.89 -34.56
CA SER A 201 30.95 -2.55 -34.79
C SER A 201 31.49 -1.60 -33.72
N GLY A 202 32.74 -1.81 -33.31
CA GLY A 202 33.44 -0.99 -32.32
C GLY A 202 34.39 -1.79 -31.44
N SER A 203 35.62 -1.29 -31.27
CA SER A 203 36.63 -1.93 -30.43
C SER A 203 36.35 -1.73 -28.94
N THR A 204 35.56 -0.71 -28.56
CA THR A 204 35.16 -0.45 -27.17
C THR A 204 33.65 -0.55 -26.97
N GLU A 205 33.23 -0.74 -25.72
CA GLU A 205 31.80 -0.76 -25.35
C GLU A 205 31.12 0.58 -25.67
N GLU A 206 31.82 1.69 -25.45
CA GLU A 206 31.34 3.03 -25.74
C GLU A 206 31.11 3.24 -27.24
N GLN A 207 32.00 2.73 -28.10
CA GLN A 207 31.81 2.77 -29.55
C GLN A 207 30.61 1.94 -30.01
N ARG A 208 30.42 0.74 -29.41
CA ARG A 208 29.27 -0.12 -29.73
C ARG A 208 27.96 0.50 -29.28
N VAL A 209 27.90 1.09 -28.09
CA VAL A 209 26.74 1.88 -27.62
C VAL A 209 26.45 3.07 -28.54
N ALA A 210 27.48 3.78 -29.00
CA ALA A 210 27.31 4.89 -29.96
C ALA A 210 26.81 4.40 -31.34
N SER A 211 27.17 3.19 -31.76
CA SER A 211 26.61 2.55 -32.96
C SER A 211 25.12 2.28 -32.80
N VAL A 212 24.72 1.62 -31.71
CA VAL A 212 23.30 1.36 -31.41
C VAL A 212 22.50 2.65 -31.30
N TRP A 213 23.07 3.70 -30.69
CA TRP A 213 22.41 5.00 -30.60
C TRP A 213 22.16 5.65 -31.97
N ARG A 214 23.06 5.46 -32.94
CA ARG A 214 22.83 5.94 -34.31
C ARG A 214 21.68 5.20 -34.99
N ASP A 215 21.58 3.89 -34.82
CA ASP A 215 20.46 3.08 -35.34
C ASP A 215 19.13 3.55 -34.75
N ILE A 216 19.04 3.74 -33.42
CA ILE A 216 17.85 4.26 -32.75
C ILE A 216 17.43 5.63 -33.30
N LYS A 217 18.38 6.56 -33.48
CA LYS A 217 18.08 7.89 -34.05
C LYS A 217 17.54 7.80 -35.47
N GLN A 218 18.13 6.92 -36.29
CA GLN A 218 17.65 6.70 -37.65
C GLN A 218 16.22 6.15 -37.63
N TRP A 219 15.94 5.19 -36.75
CA TRP A 219 14.61 4.63 -36.57
C TRP A 219 13.60 5.67 -36.08
N TYR A 220 13.97 6.57 -35.15
CA TYR A 220 13.11 7.66 -34.71
C TYR A 220 12.67 8.59 -35.84
N VAL A 221 13.59 8.93 -36.74
CA VAL A 221 13.28 9.76 -37.91
C VAL A 221 12.33 9.03 -38.86
N GLN A 222 12.59 7.75 -39.14
CA GLN A 222 11.78 6.94 -40.04
C GLN A 222 10.36 6.71 -39.52
N ASN A 223 10.18 6.61 -38.20
CA ASN A 223 8.90 6.27 -37.56
C ASN A 223 8.22 7.47 -36.89
N GLN A 224 8.74 8.69 -37.06
CA GLN A 224 8.17 9.93 -36.52
C GLN A 224 7.87 9.89 -35.02
N VAL A 225 8.82 9.37 -34.24
CA VAL A 225 8.60 9.11 -32.81
C VAL A 225 8.59 10.42 -32.02
N ALA A 226 7.52 10.68 -31.27
CA ALA A 226 7.36 11.95 -30.54
C ALA A 226 8.25 12.04 -29.29
N ASN A 227 8.24 11.01 -28.44
CA ASN A 227 9.00 10.99 -27.19
C ASN A 227 10.33 10.26 -27.39
N GLN A 228 11.42 11.02 -27.46
CA GLN A 228 12.74 10.49 -27.78
C GLN A 228 13.72 10.71 -26.64
N PHE A 229 14.57 9.72 -26.40
CA PHE A 229 15.80 9.92 -25.66
C PHE A 229 16.65 11.02 -26.32
N GLN A 230 17.29 11.87 -25.52
CA GLN A 230 18.29 12.83 -26.03
C GLN A 230 19.65 12.17 -26.25
N SER A 231 19.96 11.15 -25.42
CA SER A 231 21.17 10.34 -25.54
C SER A 231 20.99 9.01 -24.82
N ILE A 232 21.75 7.99 -25.24
CA ILE A 232 21.91 6.74 -24.51
C ILE A 232 23.40 6.54 -24.25
N ALA A 233 23.78 6.56 -22.97
CA ALA A 233 25.14 6.30 -22.54
C ALA A 233 25.25 4.92 -21.87
N LYS A 234 26.46 4.35 -21.85
CA LYS A 234 26.75 3.05 -21.21
C LYS A 234 26.19 2.93 -19.79
N LEU A 235 26.37 3.95 -18.96
CA LEU A 235 25.89 3.95 -17.56
C LEU A 235 24.36 4.02 -17.44
N MET A 236 23.66 4.44 -18.50
CA MET A 236 22.20 4.37 -18.58
C MET A 236 21.72 2.95 -18.84
N ILE A 237 22.53 2.12 -19.51
CA ILE A 237 22.23 0.70 -19.78
C ILE A 237 22.57 -0.17 -18.57
N ARG A 238 23.76 0.04 -17.98
CA ARG A 238 24.23 -0.72 -16.80
C ARG A 238 25.08 0.16 -15.90
N LYS A 239 24.62 0.40 -14.66
CA LYS A 239 25.34 1.28 -13.70
C LYS A 239 26.66 0.66 -13.22
N LYS A 240 26.70 -0.65 -13.00
CA LYS A 240 27.88 -1.39 -12.54
C LYS A 240 27.85 -2.84 -13.02
N ALA A 241 29.01 -3.48 -13.15
CA ALA A 241 29.12 -4.88 -13.57
C ALA A 241 28.36 -5.84 -12.63
N SER A 242 28.29 -5.54 -11.32
CA SER A 242 27.54 -6.37 -10.36
C SER A 242 26.02 -6.14 -10.35
N SER A 243 25.50 -5.26 -11.21
CA SER A 243 24.05 -5.02 -11.34
C SER A 243 23.54 -5.53 -12.68
N SER A 244 22.30 -6.04 -12.68
CA SER A 244 21.58 -6.31 -13.93
C SER A 244 21.46 -5.04 -14.76
N PRO A 245 21.66 -5.12 -16.09
CA PRO A 245 21.29 -4.05 -16.99
C PRO A 245 19.83 -3.62 -16.79
N LYS A 246 19.60 -2.31 -16.89
CA LYS A 246 18.29 -1.65 -16.85
C LYS A 246 18.44 -0.26 -17.46
N LEU A 247 17.71 0.03 -18.53
CA LEU A 247 17.74 1.33 -19.18
C LEU A 247 17.14 2.39 -18.25
N ARG A 248 17.88 3.48 -18.06
CA ARG A 248 17.44 4.65 -17.29
C ARG A 248 16.94 5.73 -18.25
N GLY A 249 15.71 6.17 -18.07
CA GLY A 249 15.07 7.22 -18.87
C GLY A 249 13.73 7.60 -18.28
N LYS A 250 13.06 8.56 -18.92
CA LYS A 250 11.66 8.86 -18.64
C LYS A 250 10.77 7.76 -19.18
N ALA A 251 9.61 7.55 -18.56
CA ALA A 251 8.72 6.47 -18.97
C ALA A 251 8.30 6.58 -20.45
N ALA A 252 7.96 7.79 -20.90
CA ALA A 252 7.49 8.03 -22.27
C ALA A 252 8.56 7.72 -23.33
N GLU A 253 9.83 7.98 -23.01
CA GLU A 253 10.97 7.67 -23.87
C GLU A 253 11.17 6.15 -23.97
N ILE A 254 11.06 5.42 -22.85
CA ILE A 254 11.18 3.95 -22.82
C ILE A 254 10.04 3.30 -23.60
N ARG A 255 8.80 3.73 -23.36
CA ARG A 255 7.63 3.25 -24.08
C ARG A 255 7.77 3.38 -25.60
N SER A 256 8.30 4.52 -26.05
CA SER A 256 8.42 4.81 -27.48
C SER A 256 9.47 3.96 -28.19
N LEU A 257 10.37 3.31 -27.45
CA LEU A 257 11.34 2.37 -28.00
C LEU A 257 10.78 0.95 -28.19
N ILE A 258 9.63 0.59 -27.60
CA ILE A 258 9.11 -0.79 -27.63
C ILE A 258 8.99 -1.35 -29.06
N PRO A 259 8.46 -0.61 -30.05
CA PRO A 259 8.43 -1.10 -31.43
C PRO A 259 9.83 -1.25 -32.05
N TRP A 260 10.78 -0.38 -31.69
CA TRP A 260 12.18 -0.53 -32.12
C TRP A 260 12.83 -1.81 -31.58
N ALA A 261 12.47 -2.24 -30.35
CA ALA A 261 12.96 -3.50 -29.80
C ALA A 261 12.58 -4.70 -30.69
N VAL A 262 11.37 -4.70 -31.24
CA VAL A 262 10.92 -5.74 -32.17
C VAL A 262 11.69 -5.65 -33.48
N ASP A 263 11.82 -4.45 -34.06
CA ASP A 263 12.56 -4.25 -35.31
C ASP A 263 14.02 -4.73 -35.22
N ILE A 264 14.75 -4.30 -34.19
CA ILE A 264 16.17 -4.63 -34.06
C ILE A 264 16.38 -6.13 -33.76
N THR A 265 15.50 -6.73 -32.95
CA THR A 265 15.60 -8.16 -32.64
C THR A 265 15.24 -9.03 -33.84
N GLU A 266 14.30 -8.61 -34.68
CA GLU A 266 14.00 -9.32 -35.93
C GLU A 266 15.18 -9.21 -36.92
N ARG A 267 15.77 -8.01 -37.07
CA ARG A 267 16.92 -7.81 -37.95
C ARG A 267 18.17 -8.57 -37.53
N LEU A 268 18.45 -8.66 -36.23
CA LEU A 268 19.70 -9.25 -35.72
C LEU A 268 19.55 -10.69 -35.25
N PHE A 269 18.38 -11.08 -34.74
CA PHE A 269 18.13 -12.37 -34.11
C PHE A 269 17.04 -13.18 -34.83
N GLY A 270 16.63 -12.79 -36.04
CA GLY A 270 15.56 -13.44 -36.81
C GLY A 270 15.82 -14.93 -37.04
N ASP A 271 17.06 -15.29 -37.35
CA ASP A 271 17.49 -16.68 -37.60
C ASP A 271 17.92 -17.44 -36.33
N ALA A 272 17.89 -16.79 -35.17
CA ALA A 272 18.31 -17.42 -33.92
C ALA A 272 17.30 -18.49 -33.47
N ASP A 273 17.82 -19.63 -32.99
CA ASP A 273 16.99 -20.68 -32.38
C ASP A 273 16.12 -20.06 -31.26
N PRO A 274 14.79 -20.29 -31.24
CA PRO A 274 13.91 -19.86 -30.15
C PRO A 274 14.39 -20.25 -28.75
N SER A 275 15.19 -21.31 -28.60
CA SER A 275 15.77 -21.73 -27.32
C SER A 275 17.05 -20.99 -26.91
N SER A 276 17.62 -20.17 -27.81
CA SER A 276 18.80 -19.36 -27.53
C SER A 276 18.45 -18.08 -26.76
N GLU A 277 19.45 -17.44 -26.14
CA GLU A 277 19.29 -16.15 -25.45
C GLU A 277 18.71 -15.08 -26.41
N GLU A 278 19.17 -15.05 -27.66
CA GLU A 278 18.78 -14.07 -28.68
C GLU A 278 17.37 -14.34 -29.22
N GLY A 279 17.07 -15.60 -29.55
CA GLY A 279 15.73 -16.01 -29.99
C GLY A 279 14.67 -15.80 -28.90
N THR A 280 14.99 -16.14 -27.65
CA THR A 280 14.09 -15.90 -26.50
C THR A 280 13.88 -14.39 -26.29
N CYS A 281 14.92 -13.57 -26.40
CA CYS A 281 14.82 -12.12 -26.26
C CYS A 281 13.94 -11.49 -27.36
N ARG A 282 14.05 -11.97 -28.60
CA ARG A 282 13.19 -11.55 -29.71
C ARG A 282 11.71 -11.84 -29.44
N LEU A 283 11.39 -13.08 -29.06
CA LEU A 283 10.01 -13.46 -28.71
C LEU A 283 9.48 -12.66 -27.52
N ALA A 284 10.32 -12.38 -26.52
CA ALA A 284 9.94 -11.54 -25.39
C ALA A 284 9.62 -10.11 -25.85
N ALA A 285 10.45 -9.50 -26.70
CA ALA A 285 10.18 -8.17 -27.25
C ALA A 285 8.84 -8.11 -28.02
N GLN A 286 8.53 -9.14 -28.82
CA GLN A 286 7.27 -9.24 -29.55
C GLN A 286 6.05 -9.31 -28.62
N HIS A 287 6.10 -10.13 -27.57
CA HIS A 287 5.01 -10.24 -26.59
C HIS A 287 4.87 -8.97 -25.76
N LEU A 288 5.98 -8.32 -25.38
CA LEU A 288 5.90 -7.03 -24.70
C LEU A 288 5.21 -6.00 -25.60
N ASN A 289 5.62 -5.88 -26.87
CA ASN A 289 5.01 -4.98 -27.85
C ASN A 289 3.52 -5.28 -28.07
N THR A 290 3.13 -6.56 -28.08
CA THR A 290 1.72 -6.97 -28.14
C THR A 290 0.94 -6.40 -26.95
N GLY A 291 1.50 -6.48 -25.73
CA GLY A 291 0.91 -5.88 -24.53
C GLY A 291 0.79 -4.35 -24.63
N TYR A 292 1.80 -3.67 -25.15
CA TYR A 292 1.75 -2.22 -25.40
C TYR A 292 0.67 -1.83 -26.43
N GLY A 293 0.37 -2.71 -27.38
CA GLY A 293 -0.74 -2.54 -28.34
C GLY A 293 -2.13 -2.54 -27.70
N GLN A 294 -2.26 -3.00 -26.46
CA GLN A 294 -3.51 -3.06 -25.72
C GLN A 294 -3.73 -1.85 -24.80
N LEU A 295 -2.90 -0.81 -24.87
CA LEU A 295 -3.01 0.31 -23.93
C LEU A 295 -4.15 1.27 -24.23
N SER A 296 -4.54 1.42 -25.48
CA SER A 296 -5.62 2.33 -25.90
C SER A 296 -6.98 1.69 -25.70
N THR A 297 -7.96 2.46 -25.24
CA THR A 297 -9.36 2.02 -25.16
C THR A 297 -9.91 1.50 -26.49
N ALA A 298 -9.42 2.03 -27.62
CA ALA A 298 -9.88 1.61 -28.95
C ALA A 298 -9.39 0.22 -29.37
N THR A 299 -8.28 -0.25 -28.81
CA THR A 299 -7.65 -1.53 -29.17
C THR A 299 -7.59 -2.53 -28.02
N PHE A 300 -8.06 -2.13 -26.83
CA PHE A 300 -7.91 -2.90 -25.61
C PHE A 300 -8.71 -4.20 -25.65
N ASN A 301 -8.01 -5.30 -25.47
CA ASN A 301 -8.56 -6.61 -25.21
C ASN A 301 -7.84 -7.23 -23.99
N PRO A 302 -8.55 -7.49 -22.87
CA PRO A 302 -7.94 -8.00 -21.64
C PRO A 302 -7.35 -9.41 -21.81
N GLU A 303 -7.92 -10.24 -22.68
CA GLU A 303 -7.40 -11.58 -22.96
C GLU A 303 -6.08 -11.52 -23.73
N ILE A 304 -5.96 -10.62 -24.70
CA ILE A 304 -4.71 -10.41 -25.45
C ILE A 304 -3.64 -9.85 -24.51
N LEU A 305 -3.98 -8.89 -23.65
CA LEU A 305 -3.04 -8.31 -22.69
C LEU A 305 -2.52 -9.36 -21.70
N SER A 306 -3.42 -10.13 -21.08
CA SER A 306 -3.05 -11.19 -20.13
C SER A 306 -2.24 -12.31 -20.80
N TYR A 307 -2.61 -12.72 -22.02
CA TYR A 307 -1.85 -13.70 -22.78
C TYR A 307 -0.43 -13.22 -23.10
N ALA A 308 -0.30 -11.99 -23.62
CA ALA A 308 0.98 -11.39 -23.94
C ALA A 308 1.87 -11.26 -22.69
N CYS A 309 1.28 -10.85 -21.56
CA CYS A 309 1.98 -10.79 -20.28
C CYS A 309 2.52 -12.15 -19.84
N ARG A 310 1.67 -13.19 -19.80
CA ARG A 310 2.08 -14.54 -19.40
C ARG A 310 3.19 -15.09 -20.28
N LYS A 311 3.07 -14.93 -21.61
CA LYS A 311 4.11 -15.36 -22.54
C LYS A 311 5.43 -14.61 -22.35
N PHE A 312 5.37 -13.29 -22.17
CA PHE A 312 6.55 -12.50 -21.84
C PHE A 312 7.23 -13.00 -20.56
N LEU A 313 6.46 -13.21 -19.48
CA LEU A 313 7.02 -13.64 -18.19
C LEU A 313 7.70 -15.01 -18.27
N LEU A 314 7.10 -15.96 -18.98
CA LEU A 314 7.69 -17.27 -19.23
C LEU A 314 9.03 -17.15 -19.99
N LEU A 315 9.06 -16.34 -21.04
CA LEU A 315 10.28 -16.09 -21.82
C LEU A 315 11.34 -15.37 -20.99
N TYR A 316 10.93 -14.42 -20.13
CA TYR A 316 11.86 -13.71 -19.27
C TYR A 316 12.47 -14.62 -18.19
N THR A 317 11.70 -15.57 -17.65
CA THR A 317 12.25 -16.62 -16.77
C THR A 317 13.26 -17.50 -17.51
N ALA A 318 13.02 -17.84 -18.78
CA ALA A 318 14.01 -18.55 -19.60
C ALA A 318 15.28 -17.71 -19.83
N LEU A 319 15.14 -16.40 -20.08
CA LEU A 319 16.28 -15.48 -20.17
C LEU A 319 17.09 -15.39 -18.87
N GLU A 320 16.44 -15.45 -17.71
CA GLU A 320 17.11 -15.48 -16.40
C GLU A 320 18.06 -16.68 -16.27
N VAL A 321 17.67 -17.85 -16.79
CA VAL A 321 18.52 -19.04 -16.85
C VAL A 321 19.74 -18.80 -17.73
N HIS A 322 19.58 -18.22 -18.93
CA HIS A 322 20.71 -17.85 -19.80
C HIS A 322 21.62 -16.77 -19.17
N GLY A 323 21.06 -15.90 -18.32
CA GLY A 323 21.74 -14.75 -17.73
C GLY A 323 22.45 -15.01 -16.40
N GLN A 324 22.25 -16.18 -15.79
CA GLN A 324 22.52 -16.45 -14.37
C GLN A 324 23.96 -16.12 -13.94
N GLU A 325 24.96 -16.53 -14.74
CA GLU A 325 26.39 -16.31 -14.44
C GLU A 325 26.83 -14.85 -14.60
N SER A 326 26.10 -14.07 -15.39
CA SER A 326 26.49 -12.72 -15.81
C SER A 326 25.70 -11.61 -15.09
N CYS A 327 24.87 -12.00 -14.11
CA CYS A 327 23.88 -11.15 -13.46
C CYS A 327 22.93 -10.43 -14.43
N ARG A 328 22.74 -10.97 -15.64
CA ARG A 328 21.80 -10.48 -16.65
C ARG A 328 20.42 -11.11 -16.40
N TRP A 329 19.38 -10.47 -16.91
CA TRP A 329 18.01 -11.01 -16.89
C TRP A 329 17.49 -11.38 -15.50
N ARG A 330 17.49 -10.44 -14.55
CA ARG A 330 16.92 -10.73 -13.22
C ARG A 330 15.43 -10.48 -13.17
N PHE A 331 14.67 -11.45 -12.66
CA PHE A 331 13.26 -11.26 -12.34
C PHE A 331 13.12 -10.29 -11.15
N LYS A 332 12.16 -9.37 -11.20
CA LYS A 332 11.99 -8.31 -10.19
C LYS A 332 10.55 -8.20 -9.71
N PRO A 333 10.30 -7.62 -8.52
CA PRO A 333 8.94 -7.41 -8.01
C PRO A 333 8.00 -6.67 -8.97
N LYS A 334 8.55 -5.78 -9.82
CA LYS A 334 7.78 -5.05 -10.85
C LYS A 334 7.11 -5.96 -11.88
N PHE A 335 7.67 -7.13 -12.16
CA PHE A 335 7.10 -8.12 -13.08
C PHE A 335 5.83 -8.71 -12.51
N HIS A 336 5.81 -9.00 -11.20
CA HIS A 336 4.60 -9.45 -10.52
C HIS A 336 3.51 -8.38 -10.47
N LEU A 337 3.88 -7.12 -10.21
CA LEU A 337 2.92 -6.01 -10.26
C LEU A 337 2.33 -5.83 -11.67
N TRP A 338 3.16 -5.95 -12.71
CA TRP A 338 2.70 -5.91 -14.08
C TRP A 338 1.81 -7.11 -14.43
N GLN A 339 2.13 -8.31 -13.94
CA GLN A 339 1.25 -9.48 -14.10
C GLN A 339 -0.12 -9.23 -13.46
N HIS A 340 -0.13 -8.71 -12.23
CA HIS A 340 -1.38 -8.40 -11.55
C HIS A 340 -2.22 -7.42 -12.38
N LEU A 341 -1.62 -6.31 -12.82
CA LEU A 341 -2.27 -5.35 -13.73
C LEU A 341 -2.86 -6.03 -14.97
N CYS A 342 -2.08 -6.85 -15.67
CA CYS A 342 -2.53 -7.49 -16.90
C CYS A 342 -3.59 -8.57 -16.70
N GLU A 343 -3.66 -9.18 -15.52
CA GLU A 343 -4.63 -10.24 -15.20
C GLU A 343 -5.89 -9.72 -14.49
N SER A 344 -5.82 -8.58 -13.81
CA SER A 344 -6.93 -8.03 -13.02
C SER A 344 -7.67 -6.88 -13.70
N THR A 345 -7.13 -6.31 -14.80
CA THR A 345 -7.72 -5.10 -15.36
C THR A 345 -8.92 -5.39 -16.25
N GLU A 346 -10.05 -4.78 -15.90
CA GLU A 346 -11.29 -4.79 -16.69
C GLU A 346 -11.34 -3.62 -17.69
N SER A 347 -10.37 -2.70 -17.61
CA SER A 347 -10.34 -1.47 -18.42
C SER A 347 -8.94 -1.17 -18.97
N ALA A 348 -8.86 -0.35 -20.00
CA ALA A 348 -7.60 -0.07 -20.66
C ALA A 348 -6.60 0.64 -19.71
N PRO A 349 -5.32 0.19 -19.64
CA PRO A 349 -4.34 0.80 -18.75
C PRO A 349 -4.08 2.29 -18.94
N SER A 350 -4.45 2.85 -20.10
CA SER A 350 -4.36 4.29 -20.35
C SER A 350 -5.25 5.15 -19.44
N LEU A 351 -6.28 4.56 -18.82
CA LEU A 351 -7.25 5.30 -18.00
C LEU A 351 -6.71 5.66 -16.61
N TYR A 352 -5.67 4.98 -16.15
CA TYR A 352 -5.16 5.10 -14.79
C TYR A 352 -3.63 5.19 -14.72
N TRP A 353 -2.96 5.45 -15.85
CA TRP A 353 -1.53 5.77 -15.82
C TRP A 353 -1.29 7.18 -15.27
N THR A 354 -0.11 7.42 -14.70
CA THR A 354 0.20 8.69 -14.03
C THR A 354 1.28 9.49 -14.77
N TYR A 355 1.17 9.61 -16.09
CA TYR A 355 2.13 10.37 -16.90
C TYR A 355 2.12 11.87 -16.59
N ASP A 356 0.94 12.45 -16.44
CA ASP A 356 0.78 13.90 -16.18
C ASP A 356 1.29 14.30 -14.77
N ASP A 357 1.30 13.34 -13.84
CA ASP A 357 1.73 13.55 -12.45
C ASP A 357 3.22 13.22 -12.20
N GLU A 358 3.98 12.78 -13.22
CA GLU A 358 5.40 12.39 -13.07
C GLU A 358 6.26 13.57 -12.55
N ASP A 359 5.95 14.80 -12.99
CA ASP A 359 6.61 16.04 -12.55
C ASP A 359 6.28 16.42 -11.08
N TRP A 360 5.14 15.94 -10.55
CA TRP A 360 4.76 16.18 -9.16
C TRP A 360 5.66 15.40 -8.19
N GLY A 361 6.04 14.16 -8.51
CA GLY A 361 6.92 13.34 -7.67
C GLY A 361 8.32 13.95 -7.48
N GLY A 362 8.88 14.55 -8.53
CA GLY A 362 10.13 15.32 -8.46
C GLY A 362 10.01 16.60 -7.61
N THR A 363 8.83 17.21 -7.62
CA THR A 363 8.50 18.41 -6.86
C THR A 363 8.31 18.10 -5.37
N VAL A 364 7.55 17.05 -5.02
CA VAL A 364 7.39 16.56 -3.64
C VAL A 364 8.69 16.03 -3.05
N GLY A 365 9.52 15.34 -3.84
CA GLY A 365 10.85 14.89 -3.42
C GLY A 365 11.80 16.04 -3.05
N LYS A 366 11.70 17.18 -3.73
CA LYS A 366 12.43 18.41 -3.38
C LYS A 366 11.85 19.11 -2.14
N MET A 367 10.53 19.05 -1.95
CA MET A 367 9.82 19.66 -0.81
C MET A 367 9.91 18.85 0.51
N SER A 368 10.23 17.56 0.43
CA SER A 368 10.31 16.65 1.58
C SER A 368 11.72 16.53 2.18
N VAL A 369 12.69 17.30 1.67
CA VAL A 369 14.02 17.42 2.26
C VAL A 369 13.95 18.25 3.54
N ARG A 370 14.37 17.66 4.68
CA ARG A 370 14.64 18.40 5.92
C ARG A 370 16.10 18.27 6.34
N ARG A 371 16.63 19.36 6.92
CA ARG A 371 18.00 19.49 7.45
C ARG A 371 18.11 19.48 9.00
N GLY A 372 17.05 19.14 9.77
CA GLY A 372 17.09 19.14 11.26
C GLY A 372 15.73 19.18 12.00
N GLY A 373 15.73 19.18 13.35
CA GLY A 373 14.65 18.86 14.34
C GLY A 373 13.27 19.58 14.31
N LYS A 374 12.36 19.28 15.28
CA LYS A 374 10.88 19.36 15.10
C LYS A 374 10.10 20.19 16.14
N ASN A 375 9.02 20.87 15.72
CA ASN A 375 7.80 21.00 16.55
C ASN A 375 6.51 21.19 15.72
N GLN A 376 5.57 20.24 15.77
CA GLN A 376 4.22 20.32 15.16
C GLN A 376 3.23 19.40 15.91
N ALA A 377 1.92 19.63 15.77
CA ALA A 377 0.83 18.99 16.50
C ALA A 377 0.85 17.44 16.54
N PHE A 378 1.37 16.80 15.49
CA PHE A 378 1.62 15.35 15.46
C PHE A 378 2.59 14.87 16.55
N THR A 379 3.59 15.69 16.87
CA THR A 379 4.58 15.38 17.92
C THR A 379 3.94 15.36 19.30
N LEU A 380 2.92 16.21 19.53
CA LEU A 380 2.20 16.28 20.80
C LEU A 380 1.32 15.03 21.02
N SER A 381 0.53 14.63 20.01
CA SER A 381 -0.31 13.43 20.06
C SER A 381 0.52 12.14 20.11
N ALA A 382 1.58 12.03 19.30
CA ALA A 382 2.51 10.90 19.34
C ALA A 382 3.20 10.76 20.71
N ASN A 383 3.54 11.86 21.37
CA ASN A 383 4.17 11.83 22.70
C ASN A 383 3.21 11.38 23.81
N VAL A 384 1.95 11.80 23.78
CA VAL A 384 0.92 11.37 24.73
C VAL A 384 0.68 9.85 24.65
N LEU A 385 0.51 9.34 23.43
CA LEU A 385 0.25 7.93 23.19
C LEU A 385 1.46 7.06 23.53
N THR A 386 2.66 7.59 23.29
CA THR A 386 3.91 6.95 23.71
C THR A 386 4.05 6.89 25.24
N LYS A 387 3.61 7.94 25.97
CA LYS A 387 3.61 7.94 27.44
C LYS A 387 2.58 6.97 28.04
N PHE A 388 1.36 6.89 27.51
CA PHE A 388 0.35 5.91 27.94
C PHE A 388 0.85 4.46 27.78
N ARG A 389 1.47 4.15 26.63
CA ARG A 389 2.09 2.87 26.31
C ARG A 389 3.24 2.47 27.25
N ALA A 390 3.93 3.45 27.83
CA ALA A 390 5.03 3.23 28.75
C ALA A 390 4.57 3.00 30.20
N GLN A 391 3.40 3.53 30.58
CA GLN A 391 2.94 3.59 31.97
C GLN A 391 1.92 2.50 32.35
N ASN A 392 1.29 1.83 31.39
CA ASN A 392 0.19 0.89 31.66
C ASN A 392 0.53 -0.53 31.15
N LYS A 393 0.46 -1.53 32.03
CA LYS A 393 0.58 -2.96 31.67
C LYS A 393 -0.73 -3.46 31.06
N ILE A 394 -0.65 -4.48 30.18
CA ILE A 394 -1.82 -5.24 29.74
C ILE A 394 -2.34 -6.04 30.94
N PRO A 395 -3.66 -6.10 31.19
CA PRO A 395 -4.22 -7.00 32.19
C PRO A 395 -3.93 -8.45 31.89
N GLU A 396 -3.58 -9.19 32.93
CA GLU A 396 -3.50 -10.64 32.93
C GLU A 396 -4.73 -11.16 33.68
N PHE A 397 -5.39 -12.19 33.16
CA PHE A 397 -6.49 -12.86 33.86
C PHE A 397 -6.61 -14.34 33.51
#